data_AF-A0A0R3X5F2-F1
#
_entry.id   AF-A0A0R3X5F2-F1
#
_cell.length_a   1.000
_cell.length_b   1.000
_cell.length_c   1.000
_cell.angle_alpha   90.00
_cell.angle_beta   90.00
_cell.angle_gamma   90.00
#
_symmetry.space_group_name_H-M   'P 1'
#
loop_
_entity.id
_entity.type
_entity.pdbx_description
1 polymer ?
#
loop_
_entity_poly.entity_id
_entity_poly.type
_entity_poly.pdbx_seq_one_letter_code
_entity_poly.pdbx_strand_id
1 'polypeptide(L)'
;LYALRKNRSTRARAFHLIIVVILVFTLILLLPAYIFMRLEPNWSYLDSIYFCFISLTTIGFGDFVPGRGPIHVSISNSTQVHKVAHELYNIGVVVYLIGGTTMLMLLVRVYREMMETERRIKRDRVILKLQHSLTEPNLLHSNTPFCIPP
;
A
#
# COMPACT_ATOMS: atom_id res chain seq x y z
N LEU A 1 27.47 -14.75 14.08
CA LEU A 1 26.42 -14.17 14.96
C LEU A 1 25.74 -12.93 14.37
N TYR A 2 26.48 -11.96 13.82
CA TYR A 2 25.91 -10.74 13.21
C TYR A 2 24.98 -11.01 12.02
N ALA A 3 25.33 -11.96 11.15
CA ALA A 3 24.51 -12.37 10.00
C ALA A 3 23.18 -13.05 10.39
N LEU A 4 23.16 -13.83 11.48
CA LEU A 4 21.95 -14.48 11.99
C LEU A 4 21.01 -13.47 12.69
N ARG A 5 21.56 -12.45 13.37
CA ARG A 5 20.78 -11.36 13.98
C ARG A 5 20.13 -10.46 12.92
N LYS A 6 20.85 -10.16 11.83
CA LYS A 6 20.33 -9.37 10.69
C LYS A 6 19.12 -10.03 10.03
N ASN A 7 19.15 -11.35 9.85
CA ASN A 7 18.06 -12.10 9.20
C ASN A 7 16.79 -12.22 10.06
N ARG A 8 16.89 -12.05 11.38
CA ARG A 8 15.72 -12.06 12.29
C ARG A 8 14.99 -10.71 12.29
N SER A 9 15.74 -9.59 12.19
CA SER A 9 15.18 -8.24 12.15
C SER A 9 14.45 -7.92 10.85
N THR A 10 14.99 -8.31 9.68
CA THR A 10 14.33 -8.09 8.39
C THR A 10 12.98 -8.83 8.29
N ARG A 11 12.93 -10.08 8.79
CA ARG A 11 11.69 -10.86 8.83
C ARG A 11 10.65 -10.19 9.72
N ALA A 12 11.02 -9.74 10.93
CA ALA A 12 10.10 -9.03 11.82
C ALA A 12 9.53 -7.74 11.20
N ARG A 13 10.37 -6.96 10.49
CA ARG A 13 9.92 -5.76 9.75
C ARG A 13 8.96 -6.11 8.61
N ALA A 14 9.23 -7.18 7.86
CA ALA A 14 8.34 -7.64 6.80
C ALA A 14 6.98 -8.13 7.35
N PHE A 15 6.98 -8.92 8.42
CA PHE A 15 5.74 -9.34 9.08
C PHE A 15 4.93 -8.15 9.59
N HIS A 16 5.59 -7.18 10.25
CA HIS A 16 4.94 -5.96 10.72
C HIS A 16 4.27 -5.20 9.56
N LEU A 17 4.95 -5.05 8.42
CA LEU A 17 4.38 -4.39 7.25
C LEU A 17 3.21 -5.15 6.64
N ILE A 18 3.30 -6.48 6.53
CA ILE A 18 2.20 -7.31 6.03
C ILE A 18 0.97 -7.18 6.93
N ILE A 19 1.17 -7.22 8.25
CA ILE A 19 0.08 -7.03 9.22
C ILE A 19 -0.56 -5.66 9.06
N VAL A 20 0.24 -4.59 8.95
CA VAL A 20 -0.26 -3.22 8.74
C VAL A 20 -1.02 -3.11 7.42
N VAL A 21 -0.52 -3.69 6.32
CA VAL A 21 -1.20 -3.68 5.01
C VAL A 21 -2.55 -4.39 5.09
N ILE A 22 -2.61 -5.57 5.70
CA ILE A 22 -3.85 -6.32 5.86
C ILE A 22 -4.83 -5.53 6.73
N LEU A 23 -4.38 -4.98 7.86
CA LEU A 23 -5.20 -4.17 8.74
C LEU A 23 -5.76 -2.93 8.04
N VAL A 24 -4.92 -2.20 7.31
CA VAL A 24 -5.36 -1.02 6.56
C VAL A 24 -6.35 -1.43 5.48
N PHE A 25 -6.08 -2.51 4.72
CA PHE A 25 -6.98 -3.02 3.69
C PHE A 25 -8.35 -3.37 4.26
N THR A 26 -8.43 -4.07 5.39
CA THR A 26 -9.71 -4.41 6.02
C THR A 26 -10.45 -3.16 6.51
N LEU A 27 -9.75 -2.19 7.08
CA LEU A 27 -10.34 -0.95 7.59
C LEU A 27 -10.81 0.00 6.48
N ILE A 28 -10.13 0.06 5.34
CA ILE A 28 -10.48 0.98 4.25
C ILE A 28 -11.39 0.35 3.19
N LEU A 29 -11.42 -0.97 3.03
CA LEU A 29 -12.29 -1.63 2.04
C LEU A 29 -13.45 -2.39 2.66
N LEU A 30 -13.17 -3.33 3.56
CA LEU A 30 -14.21 -4.25 4.04
C LEU A 30 -15.18 -3.60 5.02
N LEU A 31 -14.65 -2.78 5.94
CA LEU A 31 -15.48 -2.08 6.92
C LEU A 31 -16.42 -1.06 6.25
N PRO A 32 -15.96 -0.17 5.35
CA PRO A 32 -16.84 0.74 4.63
C PRO A 32 -17.82 0.01 3.72
N ALA A 33 -17.40 -1.08 3.05
CA ALA A 33 -18.30 -1.89 2.24
C ALA A 33 -19.47 -2.48 3.05
N TYR A 34 -19.21 -2.92 4.29
CA TYR A 34 -20.27 -3.38 5.19
C TYR A 34 -21.25 -2.26 5.55
N ILE A 35 -20.72 -1.05 5.81
CA ILE A 35 -21.54 0.14 6.08
C ILE A 35 -22.40 0.48 4.86
N PHE A 36 -21.80 0.53 3.66
CA PHE A 36 -22.51 0.87 2.42
C PHE A 36 -23.63 -0.13 2.09
N MET A 37 -23.41 -1.42 2.26
CA MET A 37 -24.45 -2.44 2.09
C MET A 37 -25.66 -2.22 3.02
N ARG A 38 -25.44 -1.65 4.22
CA ARG A 38 -26.53 -1.35 5.17
C ARG A 38 -27.24 -0.04 4.84
N LEU A 39 -26.52 0.93 4.29
CA LEU A 39 -27.05 2.25 3.93
C LEU A 39 -27.78 2.24 2.58
N GLU A 40 -27.30 1.44 1.62
CA GLU A 40 -27.85 1.30 0.28
C GLU A 40 -28.60 -0.04 0.16
N PRO A 41 -29.93 -0.05 0.28
CA PRO A 41 -30.72 -1.29 0.31
C PRO A 41 -30.68 -2.07 -1.01
N ASN A 42 -30.31 -1.42 -2.12
CA ASN A 42 -30.21 -2.04 -3.44
C ASN A 42 -28.82 -2.59 -3.76
N TRP A 43 -27.84 -2.42 -2.86
CA TRP A 43 -26.46 -2.85 -3.10
C TRP A 43 -26.19 -4.16 -2.37
N SER A 44 -25.61 -5.12 -3.08
CA SER A 44 -25.02 -6.29 -2.44
C SER A 44 -23.71 -5.91 -1.73
N TYR A 45 -23.24 -6.80 -0.85
CA TYR A 45 -21.92 -6.63 -0.23
C TYR A 45 -20.80 -6.57 -1.28
N LEU A 46 -20.93 -7.34 -2.38
CA LEU A 46 -19.97 -7.33 -3.47
C LEU A 46 -19.99 -6.00 -4.24
N ASP A 47 -21.16 -5.41 -4.48
CA ASP A 47 -21.30 -4.10 -5.12
C ASP A 47 -20.66 -3.00 -4.26
N SER A 48 -20.83 -3.12 -2.94
CA SER A 48 -20.23 -2.19 -1.97
C SER A 48 -18.70 -2.30 -1.92
N ILE A 49 -18.15 -3.52 -1.94
CA ILE A 49 -16.69 -3.74 -2.06
C ILE A 49 -16.19 -3.20 -3.39
N TYR A 50 -16.89 -3.49 -4.49
CA TYR A 50 -16.55 -3.01 -5.81
C TYR A 50 -16.46 -1.48 -5.84
N PHE A 51 -17.48 -0.78 -5.34
CA PHE A 51 -17.47 0.67 -5.20
C PHE A 51 -16.25 1.18 -4.41
N CYS A 52 -15.97 0.60 -3.25
CA CYS A 52 -14.83 1.02 -2.42
C CYS A 52 -13.50 0.79 -3.14
N PHE A 53 -13.36 -0.35 -3.83
CA PHE A 53 -12.16 -0.71 -4.58
C PHE A 53 -11.92 0.23 -5.76
N ILE A 54 -12.90 0.43 -6.66
CA ILE A 54 -12.72 1.29 -7.84
C ILE A 54 -12.48 2.75 -7.46
N SER A 55 -13.06 3.19 -6.34
CA SER A 55 -12.93 4.57 -5.88
C SER A 55 -11.57 4.81 -5.20
N LEU A 56 -11.11 3.89 -4.34
CA LEU A 56 -9.80 3.99 -3.70
C LEU A 56 -8.64 3.77 -4.68
N THR A 57 -8.83 2.91 -5.68
CA THR A 57 -7.86 2.74 -6.78
C THR A 57 -7.92 3.88 -7.80
N THR A 58 -8.82 4.84 -7.62
CA THR A 58 -9.03 6.00 -8.52
C THR A 58 -9.39 5.61 -9.96
N ILE A 59 -9.90 4.38 -10.17
CA ILE A 59 -10.45 3.95 -11.46
C ILE A 59 -11.75 4.71 -11.75
N GLY A 60 -12.66 4.75 -10.76
CA GLY A 60 -13.80 5.66 -10.74
C GLY A 60 -14.78 5.55 -11.90
N PHE A 61 -15.27 4.35 -12.24
CA PHE A 61 -16.25 4.17 -13.33
C PHE A 61 -17.55 4.97 -13.15
N GLY A 62 -17.98 5.19 -11.90
CA GLY A 62 -19.17 6.00 -11.59
C GLY A 62 -20.51 5.31 -11.85
N ASP A 63 -20.50 4.00 -12.06
CA ASP A 63 -21.66 3.11 -12.17
C ASP A 63 -22.38 2.92 -10.83
N PHE A 64 -21.63 2.77 -9.75
CA PHE A 64 -22.13 2.76 -8.38
C PHE A 64 -21.77 4.07 -7.70
N VAL A 65 -22.77 4.91 -7.42
CA VAL A 65 -22.58 6.13 -6.64
C VAL A 65 -23.57 6.15 -5.49
N PRO A 66 -23.09 6.24 -4.24
CA PRO A 66 -23.96 6.33 -3.08
C PRO A 66 -24.86 7.55 -3.19
N GLY A 67 -26.14 7.40 -2.88
CA GLY A 67 -27.12 8.48 -2.96
C GLY A 67 -27.59 8.90 -4.37
N ARG A 68 -27.14 8.25 -5.44
CA ARG A 68 -27.81 8.39 -6.75
C ARG A 68 -28.84 7.28 -6.89
N GLY A 69 -30.07 7.56 -6.45
CA GLY A 69 -31.22 6.73 -6.84
C GLY A 69 -31.39 6.68 -8.36
N PRO A 70 -32.04 5.64 -8.92
CA PRO A 70 -32.27 5.54 -10.35
C PRO A 70 -32.98 6.79 -10.87
N ILE A 71 -32.44 7.37 -11.95
CA ILE A 71 -32.85 8.64 -12.60
C ILE A 71 -34.29 8.60 -13.18
N HIS A 72 -35.07 7.55 -12.91
CA HIS A 72 -36.47 7.47 -13.32
C HIS A 72 -37.36 8.27 -12.36
N VAL A 73 -37.53 9.55 -12.69
CA VAL A 73 -38.68 10.41 -12.35
C VAL A 73 -39.02 10.47 -10.85
N SER A 74 -38.33 11.35 -10.11
CA SER A 74 -38.89 11.93 -8.89
C SER A 74 -39.66 13.21 -9.23
N ILE A 75 -40.83 13.06 -9.84
CA ILE A 75 -41.91 14.01 -9.59
C ILE A 75 -42.51 13.59 -8.26
N SER A 76 -42.56 14.55 -7.35
CA SER A 76 -43.42 14.60 -6.16
C SER A 76 -42.68 14.56 -4.80
N ASN A 77 -42.88 15.68 -4.10
CA ASN A 77 -43.03 15.90 -2.65
C ASN A 77 -42.03 15.29 -1.64
N SER A 78 -41.01 16.09 -1.35
CA SER A 78 -40.73 16.65 0.00
C SER A 78 -40.90 15.75 1.24
N THR A 79 -39.79 15.20 1.71
CA THR A 79 -39.46 15.18 3.15
C THR A 79 -38.09 15.83 3.32
N GLN A 80 -38.06 17.08 3.79
CA GLN A 80 -36.81 17.86 3.97
C GLN A 80 -35.79 17.15 4.87
N VAL A 81 -36.25 16.25 5.76
CA VAL A 81 -35.40 15.47 6.68
C VAL A 81 -34.55 14.42 5.97
N HIS A 82 -35.03 13.80 4.88
CA HIS A 82 -34.24 12.83 4.12
C HIS A 82 -33.20 13.51 3.21
N LYS A 83 -33.38 14.77 2.85
CA LYS A 83 -32.41 15.52 2.04
C LYS A 83 -31.15 15.86 2.83
N VAL A 84 -31.27 16.34 4.06
CA VAL A 84 -30.09 16.73 4.86
C VAL A 84 -29.23 15.53 5.24
N ALA A 85 -29.86 14.39 5.57
CA ALA A 85 -29.15 13.13 5.84
C ALA A 85 -28.37 12.63 4.61
N HIS A 86 -28.98 12.77 3.44
CA HIS A 86 -28.38 12.40 2.15
C HIS A 86 -27.17 13.28 1.78
N GLU A 87 -27.28 14.60 1.98
CA GLU A 87 -26.16 15.52 1.74
C GLU A 87 -25.00 15.30 2.71
N LEU A 88 -25.28 15.06 4.00
CA LEU A 88 -24.24 14.75 4.98
C LEU A 88 -23.51 13.44 4.66
N TYR A 89 -24.24 12.43 4.20
CA TYR A 89 -23.67 11.17 3.75
C TYR A 89 -22.74 11.35 2.55
N ASN A 90 -23.15 12.12 1.54
CA ASN A 90 -22.29 12.42 0.38
C ASN A 90 -20.99 13.11 0.80
N ILE A 91 -21.06 14.08 1.71
CA ILE A 91 -19.87 14.73 2.27
C ILE A 91 -18.99 13.70 3.00
N GLY A 92 -19.59 12.81 3.79
CA GLY A 92 -18.90 11.72 4.46
C GLY A 92 -18.16 10.79 3.49
N VAL A 93 -18.79 10.44 2.37
CA VAL A 93 -18.17 9.63 1.30
C VAL A 93 -16.98 10.37 0.69
N VAL A 94 -17.11 11.65 0.36
CA VAL A 94 -16.01 12.45 -0.21
C VAL A 94 -14.83 12.53 0.76
N VAL A 95 -15.09 12.77 2.05
CA VAL A 95 -14.05 12.78 3.10
C VAL A 95 -13.37 11.41 3.20
N TYR A 96 -14.14 10.32 3.18
CA TYR A 96 -13.62 8.96 3.16
C TYR A 96 -12.75 8.70 1.91
N LEU A 97 -13.15 9.13 0.72
CA LEU A 97 -12.37 8.94 -0.50
C LEU A 97 -11.04 9.71 -0.45
N ILE A 98 -11.06 10.97 0.00
CA ILE A 98 -9.83 11.76 0.15
C ILE A 98 -8.92 11.16 1.23
N GLY A 99 -9.47 10.80 2.38
CA GLY A 99 -8.72 10.20 3.48
C GLY A 99 -8.16 8.82 3.12
N GLY A 100 -8.98 7.97 2.50
CA GLY A 100 -8.63 6.62 2.08
C GLY A 100 -7.57 6.60 0.99
N THR A 101 -7.66 7.48 -0.01
CA THR A 101 -6.63 7.62 -1.05
C THR A 101 -5.33 8.19 -0.48
N THR A 102 -5.40 9.15 0.45
CA THR A 102 -4.20 9.68 1.13
C THR A 102 -3.52 8.58 1.95
N MET A 103 -4.28 7.78 2.70
CA MET A 103 -3.76 6.65 3.45
C MET A 103 -3.17 5.57 2.54
N LEU A 104 -3.81 5.30 1.39
CA LEU A 104 -3.28 4.39 0.38
C LEU A 104 -1.97 4.91 -0.23
N MET A 105 -1.88 6.20 -0.52
CA MET A 105 -0.63 6.82 -0.99
C MET A 105 0.49 6.72 0.04
N LEU A 106 0.19 6.91 1.33
CA LEU A 106 1.17 6.71 2.41
C LEU A 106 1.61 5.25 2.52
N LEU A 107 0.68 4.30 2.41
CA LEU A 107 0.98 2.87 2.43
C LEU A 107 1.90 2.48 1.26
N VAL A 108 1.59 2.99 0.06
CA VAL A 108 2.42 2.78 -1.13
C VAL A 108 3.81 3.40 -0.95
N ARG A 109 3.93 4.58 -0.32
CA ARG A 109 5.23 5.19 0.00
C ARG A 109 6.05 4.32 0.94
N VAL A 110 5.46 3.85 2.04
CA VAL A 110 6.12 2.94 3.00
C VAL A 110 6.56 1.65 2.30
N TYR A 111 5.71 1.07 1.46
CA TYR A 111 6.05 -0.14 0.71
C TYR A 111 7.20 0.11 -0.27
N ARG A 112 7.17 1.22 -1.02
CA ARG A 112 8.24 1.60 -1.95
C ARG A 112 9.56 1.81 -1.21
N GLU A 113 9.55 2.54 -0.11
CA GLU A 113 10.75 2.80 0.70
C GLU A 113 11.35 1.51 1.27
N MET A 114 10.51 0.60 1.73
CA MET A 114 10.95 -0.73 2.20
C MET A 114 11.54 -1.57 1.07
N MET A 115 10.90 -1.59 -0.10
CA MET A 115 11.41 -2.28 -1.28
C MET A 115 12.73 -1.68 -1.79
N GLU A 116 12.86 -0.36 -1.77
CA GLU A 116 14.10 0.32 -2.14
C GLU A 116 15.24 0.02 -1.18
N THR A 117 14.96 -0.01 0.12
CA THR A 117 15.94 -0.37 1.14
C THR A 117 16.47 -1.79 0.91
N GLU A 118 15.61 -2.75 0.61
CA GLU A 118 16.02 -4.12 0.28
C GLU A 118 16.87 -4.17 -1.01
N ARG A 119 16.51 -3.39 -2.04
CA ARG A 119 17.32 -3.30 -3.27
C ARG A 119 18.69 -2.69 -3.01
N ARG A 120 18.79 -1.63 -2.20
CA ARG A 120 20.06 -1.00 -1.81
C ARG A 120 20.96 -1.99 -1.08
N ILE A 121 20.41 -2.71 -0.10
CA ILE A 121 21.14 -3.76 0.64
C ILE A 121 21.67 -4.86 -0.31
N LYS A 122 20.88 -5.27 -1.32
CA LYS A 122 21.32 -6.27 -2.30
C LYS A 122 22.46 -5.73 -3.18
N ARG A 123 22.38 -4.49 -3.66
CA ARG A 123 23.43 -3.86 -4.45
C ARG A 123 24.74 -3.73 -3.68
N ASP A 124 24.69 -3.23 -2.45
CA ASP A 124 25.89 -3.02 -1.64
C ASP A 124 26.60 -4.33 -1.31
N ARG A 125 25.83 -5.41 -1.09
CA ARG A 125 26.41 -6.75 -0.90
C ARG A 125 27.17 -7.24 -2.14
N VAL A 126 26.69 -6.94 -3.34
CA VAL A 126 27.39 -7.31 -4.59
C VAL A 126 28.67 -6.51 -4.73
N ILE A 127 28.64 -5.20 -4.47
CA ILE A 127 29.83 -4.33 -4.52
C ILE A 127 30.90 -4.80 -3.53
N LEU A 128 30.51 -5.14 -2.29
CA LEU A 128 31.45 -5.65 -1.29
C LEU A 128 32.08 -6.99 -1.70
N LYS A 129 31.32 -7.88 -2.34
CA LYS A 129 31.87 -9.12 -2.89
C LYS A 129 32.90 -8.84 -4.00
N LEU A 130 32.62 -7.89 -4.88
CA LEU A 130 33.55 -7.48 -5.93
C LEU A 130 34.82 -6.84 -5.35
N GLN A 131 34.68 -5.93 -4.38
CA GLN A 131 35.81 -5.29 -3.69
C GLN A 131 36.73 -6.34 -3.04
N HIS A 132 36.14 -7.33 -2.38
CA HIS A 132 36.90 -8.43 -1.79
C HIS A 132 37.62 -9.27 -2.86
N SER A 133 36.92 -9.65 -3.94
CA SER A 133 37.50 -10.40 -5.06
C SER A 133 38.65 -9.66 -5.77
N LEU A 134 38.66 -8.33 -5.75
CA LEU A 134 39.76 -7.52 -6.32
C LEU A 134 40.92 -7.29 -5.34
N THR A 135 40.70 -7.46 -4.03
CA THR A 135 41.73 -7.24 -2.99
C THR A 135 42.64 -8.46 -2.81
N GLU A 136 42.11 -9.69 -2.91
CA GLU A 136 42.92 -10.93 -2.84
C GLU A 136 44.01 -11.08 -3.94
N PRO A 137 43.77 -10.79 -5.24
CA PRO A 137 44.78 -10.99 -6.28
C PRO A 137 45.97 -10.01 -6.19
N ASN A 138 45.78 -8.84 -5.60
CA ASN A 138 46.85 -7.82 -5.47
C ASN A 138 47.84 -8.10 -4.33
N LEU A 139 47.52 -9.00 -3.39
CA LEU A 139 48.45 -9.40 -2.32
C LEU A 139 49.46 -10.46 -2.75
N LEU A 140 49.24 -11.14 -3.88
CA LEU A 140 50.16 -12.17 -4.39
C LEU A 140 51.25 -11.63 -5.33
N HIS A 141 51.18 -10.36 -5.75
CA HIS A 141 52.13 -9.75 -6.69
C HIS A 141 53.08 -8.71 -6.04
N SER A 142 52.90 -8.35 -4.76
CA SER A 142 53.77 -7.37 -4.07
C SER A 142 54.77 -7.98 -3.06
N ASN A 143 54.67 -9.27 -2.77
CA ASN A 143 55.53 -9.97 -1.80
C ASN A 143 56.42 -11.07 -2.42
N THR A 144 56.89 -10.90 -3.66
CA THR A 144 58.04 -11.69 -4.14
C THR A 144 59.33 -10.92 -3.78
N PRO A 145 60.16 -11.40 -2.84
CA PRO A 145 61.48 -10.82 -2.64
C PRO A 145 62.28 -11.01 -3.94
N PHE A 146 62.75 -9.91 -4.50
CA PHE A 146 63.61 -9.88 -5.66
C PHE A 146 64.94 -10.57 -5.32
N CYS A 147 65.07 -11.87 -5.61
CA CYS A 147 66.35 -12.58 -5.52
C CYS A 147 67.27 -12.06 -6.64
N ILE A 148 68.30 -11.31 -6.26
CA ILE A 148 69.41 -10.94 -7.14
C ILE A 148 70.40 -12.13 -7.18
N PRO A 149 70.68 -12.72 -8.35
CA PRO A 149 71.68 -13.79 -8.48
C PRO A 149 73.13 -13.24 -8.48
N PRO A 150 74.13 -14.10 -8.22
CA PRO A 150 75.46 -13.74 -7.71
C PRO A 150 76.41 -13.08 -8.71
#